data_AF-A0A2M6ZDD2-F1
#
_entry.id   AF-A0A2M6ZDD2-F1
#
_cell.length_a   1.000
_cell.length_b   1.000
_cell.length_c   1.000
_cell.angle_alpha   90.00
_cell.angle_beta   90.00
_cell.angle_gamma   90.00
#
_symmetry.space_group_name_H-M   'P 1'
#
loop_
_entity.id
_entity.type
_entity.pdbx_description
1 polymer ?
#
loop_
_entity_poly.entity_id
_entity_poly.type
_entity_poly.pdbx_seq_one_letter_code
_entity_poly.pdbx_strand_id
1 'polypeptide(L)' 'MAFRTFDVAFMANVFHIIQDPRAVLRECHRLLKSDGRLLCLSLITN' A
#
# COMPACT_ATOMS: atom_id res chain seq x y z
N MET A 1 1.08 -3.45 -17.63
CA MET A 1 1.01 -4.28 -16.41
C MET A 1 2.34 -4.16 -15.67
N ALA A 2 2.42 -3.34 -14.62
CA ALA A 2 3.65 -3.14 -13.86
C ALA A 2 3.78 -4.23 -12.78
N PHE A 3 4.94 -4.87 -12.63
CA PHE A 3 5.28 -5.84 -11.57
C PHE A 3 6.66 -5.47 -11.05
N ARG A 4 6.82 -5.35 -9.72
CA ARG A 4 8.10 -4.97 -9.09
C ARG A 4 8.75 -3.70 -9.67
N THR A 5 7.95 -2.68 -9.95
CA THR A 5 8.44 -1.45 -10.59
C THR A 5 8.71 -0.33 -9.60
N PHE A 6 8.07 -0.33 -8.43
CA PHE A 6 8.12 0.78 -7.49
C PHE A 6 9.03 0.46 -6.30
N ASP A 7 9.87 1.43 -5.91
CA ASP A 7 10.65 1.37 -4.68
C ASP A 7 9.78 1.67 -3.45
N VAL A 8 8.81 2.59 -3.59
CA VAL A 8 7.92 2.99 -2.52
C VAL A 8 6.48 3.13 -3.03
N ALA A 9 5.52 2.64 -2.25
CA ALA A 9 4.11 2.90 -2.39
C ALA A 9 3.64 3.74 -1.20
N PHE A 10 2.83 4.77 -1.43
CA PHE A 10 2.36 5.67 -0.40
C PHE A 10 0.85 5.58 -0.26
N MET A 11 0.36 5.41 0.96
CA MET A 11 -1.06 5.36 1.28
C MET A 11 -1.33 6.28 2.46
N ALA A 12 -2.01 7.41 2.24
CA ALA A 12 -2.30 8.39 3.27
C ALA A 12 -3.79 8.54 3.48
N ASN A 13 -4.28 8.19 4.67
CA ASN A 13 -5.68 8.29 5.07
C ASN A 13 -6.67 7.54 4.15
N VAL A 14 -6.20 6.48 3.48
CA VAL A 14 -7.05 5.65 2.61
C VAL A 14 -7.29 4.25 3.20
N PHE A 15 -6.36 3.72 4.00
CA PHE A 15 -6.42 2.32 4.41
C PHE A 15 -7.73 1.91 5.12
N HIS A 16 -8.29 2.81 5.92
CA HIS A 16 -9.50 2.56 6.72
C HIS A 16 -10.82 2.59 5.93
N ILE A 17 -10.83 3.15 4.72
CA ILE A 17 -12.03 3.19 3.85
C ILE A 17 -12.07 2.04 2.82
N ILE A 18 -11.01 1.24 2.74
CA ILE A 18 -10.91 0.14 1.77
C ILE A 18 -11.79 -1.03 2.23
N GLN A 19 -12.66 -1.52 1.34
CA GLN A 19 -13.55 -2.65 1.61
C GLN A 19 -12.79 -3.98 1.82
N ASP A 20 -11.78 -4.26 1.00
CA ASP A 20 -10.87 -5.41 1.16
C ASP A 20 -9.41 -4.92 1.29
N PRO A 21 -8.94 -4.60 2.49
CA PRO A 21 -7.57 -4.14 2.71
C PRO A 21 -6.53 -5.21 2.35
N ARG A 22 -6.87 -6.51 2.41
CA ARG A 22 -5.95 -7.59 2.04
C ARG A 22 -5.70 -7.63 0.54
N ALA A 23 -6.73 -7.41 -0.28
CA ALA A 23 -6.57 -7.27 -1.72
C ALA A 23 -5.62 -6.12 -2.07
N VAL A 24 -5.80 -4.95 -1.45
CA VAL A 24 -4.95 -3.79 -1.73
C VAL A 24 -3.51 -4.01 -1.26
N LEU A 25 -3.29 -4.61 -0.09
CA LEU A 25 -1.93 -4.94 0.37
C LEU A 25 -1.24 -5.95 -0.54
N ARG A 26 -1.95 -6.96 -1.06
CA ARG A 26 -1.41 -7.90 -2.07
C ARG A 26 -1.01 -7.17 -3.33
N GLU A 27 -1.81 -6.20 -3.77
CA GLU A 27 -1.51 -5.42 -4.96
C GLU A 27 -0.31 -4.49 -4.75
N CYS A 28 -0.21 -3.81 -3.61
CA CYS A 28 0.99 -3.06 -3.23
C CYS A 28 2.23 -3.97 -3.23
N HIS A 29 2.16 -5.16 -2.64
CA HIS A 29 3.26 -6.13 -2.65
C HIS A 29 3.64 -6.58 -4.07
N ARG A 30 2.67 -6.79 -4.97
CA ARG A 30 2.90 -7.15 -6.38
C ARG A 30 3.63 -6.05 -7.15
N LEU A 31 3.31 -4.79 -6.84
CA LEU A 31 3.85 -3.60 -7.49
C LEU A 31 5.24 -3.20 -6.97
N LEU A 32 5.53 -3.45 -5.70
CA LEU A 32 6.81 -3.12 -5.06
C LEU A 32 7.94 -4.06 -5.51
N LYS A 33 9.15 -3.51 -5.64
CA LYS A 33 10.39 -4.30 -5.74
C LYS A 33 10.55 -5.21 -4.51
N SER A 34 11.43 -6.20 -4.59
CA SER A 34 11.68 -7.13 -3.46
C SER A 34 12.10 -6.43 -2.16
N ASP A 35 12.79 -5.30 -2.29
CA ASP A 35 13.22 -4.41 -1.22
C ASP A 35 12.38 -3.14 -1.11
N GLY A 36 11.26 -3.06 -1.84
CA GLY A 36 10.36 -1.92 -1.81
C GLY A 36 9.67 -1.77 -0.44
N ARG A 37 9.09 -0.59 -0.21
CA ARG A 37 8.41 -0.26 1.04
C ARG A 37 7.02 0.32 0.79
N LEU A 38 6.06 -0.08 1.62
CA LEU A 38 4.77 0.60 1.73
C LEU A 38 4.84 1.56 2.91
N LEU A 39 4.62 2.85 2.67
CA LEU A 39 4.44 3.85 3.71
C LEU A 39 2.94 4.14 3.86
N CYS A 40 2.36 3.63 4.94
CA CYS A 40 0.94 3.79 5.26
C CYS A 40 0.77 4.77 6.43
N LEU A 41 0.17 5.92 6.16
CA LEU A 41 -0.16 6.94 7.15
C LEU A 41 -1.67 6.89 7.40
N SER A 42 -2.07 6.74 8.65
CA SER A 42 -3.47 6.82 9.06
C SER A 42 -3.60 7.83 10.19
N LEU A 43 -4.46 8.83 9.99
CA LEU A 43 -4.94 9.67 11.07
C LEU A 43 -5.88 8.85 11.94
N ILE A 44 -5.56 8.81 13.24
CA ILE A 44 -6.40 8.20 14.28
C ILE A 44 -6.79 9.36 15.21
N THR A 45 -8.08 9.65 15.32
CA THR A 45 -8.61 10.62 16.29
C THR A 45 -9.00 9.85 17.55
N ASN A 46 -8.40 10.21 18.70
CA ASN A 46 -8.83 9.75 20.03
C ASN A 46 -10.10 10.45 20.48
#